data_AF-A0A2G2VHU4-F1
#
_entry.id   AF-A0A2G2VHU4-F1
#
_cell.length_a   1.000
_cell.length_b   1.000
_cell.length_c   1.000
_cell.angle_alpha   90.00
_cell.angle_beta   90.00
_cell.angle_gamma   90.00
#
_symmetry.space_group_name_H-M   'P 1'
#
loop_
_entity.id
_entity.type
_entity.pdbx_description
1 polymer ?
#
loop_
_entity_poly.entity_id
_entity_poly.type
_entity_poly.pdbx_seq_one_letter_code
_entity_poly.pdbx_strand_id
1 'polypeptide(L)'
;MSSWNMIRDCRSWDGVICDEMTGHVIELDLSCSQLVGNIDYNSSLFQLSHLQRLDLSYNNFSNSHISPEFSSVFVLNDNSLNGTIPSRIFSLPSLQEIDLSNNQLQGHLPNSIQNPVNLALLDLSFNNFSGHVDVCLFSDFKQLLYLDLSYNSISLTNENKVNFTWPESLDTLSLAACEVKELEFLRSSWGVGSSK
;
A
#
# COMPACT_ATOMS: atom_id res chain seq x y z
N MET A 1 20.75 7.70 13.16
CA MET A 1 19.87 7.89 14.33
C MET A 1 20.69 8.23 15.58
N SER A 2 21.08 9.49 15.74
CA SER A 2 21.82 9.97 16.92
C SER A 2 20.93 10.60 18.00
N SER A 3 19.64 10.80 17.72
CA SER A 3 18.65 11.40 18.62
C SER A 3 17.95 10.40 19.54
N TRP A 4 17.92 9.12 19.15
CA TRP A 4 17.26 8.07 19.92
C TRP A 4 18.11 7.72 21.13
N ASN A 5 17.66 8.13 22.31
CA ASN A 5 18.36 7.93 23.56
C ASN A 5 17.39 7.45 24.63
N MET A 6 17.68 6.30 25.24
CA MET A 6 16.87 5.67 26.29
C MET A 6 16.70 6.53 27.56
N ILE A 7 17.50 7.59 27.72
CA ILE A 7 17.43 8.54 28.83
C ILE A 7 16.41 9.66 28.54
N ARG A 8 16.01 9.86 27.28
CA ARG A 8 15.09 10.92 26.85
C ARG A 8 13.75 10.32 26.43
N ASP A 9 12.68 11.09 26.65
CA ASP A 9 11.32 10.76 26.20
C ASP A 9 11.28 10.56 24.67
N CYS A 10 10.51 9.55 24.21
CA CYS A 10 10.29 9.23 22.79
C CYS A 10 9.84 10.44 21.99
N ARG A 11 9.14 11.38 22.64
CA ARG A 11 8.66 12.64 22.05
C ARG A 11 9.76 13.55 21.50
N SER A 12 11.01 13.28 21.85
CA SER A 12 12.19 14.04 21.39
C SER A 12 13.00 13.31 20.32
N TRP A 13 12.57 12.11 19.92
CA TRP A 13 13.28 11.29 18.95
C TRP A 13 12.87 11.71 17.54
N ASP A 14 13.86 11.96 16.69
CA ASP A 14 13.57 12.30 15.29
C ASP A 14 12.82 11.11 14.65
N GLY A 15 11.77 11.43 13.90
CA GLY A 15 10.95 10.43 13.22
C GLY A 15 10.01 9.65 14.13
N VAL A 16 9.78 10.07 15.38
CA VAL A 16 8.84 9.41 16.29
C VAL A 16 7.75 10.38 16.72
N ILE A 17 6.49 9.99 16.55
CA ILE A 17 5.34 10.72 17.09
C ILE A 17 4.63 9.82 18.09
N CYS A 18 4.46 10.34 19.30
CA CYS A 18 3.80 9.65 20.41
C CYS A 18 2.44 10.33 20.68
N ASP A 19 1.41 9.54 21.00
CA ASP A 19 0.09 10.02 21.40
C ASP A 19 0.20 10.95 22.62
N GLU A 20 -0.47 12.10 22.59
CA GLU A 20 -0.29 13.15 23.60
C GLU A 20 -0.76 12.71 24.99
N MET A 21 -1.80 11.87 25.05
CA MET A 21 -2.45 11.45 26.29
C MET A 21 -1.80 10.21 26.90
N THR A 22 -1.49 9.22 26.08
CA THR A 22 -1.00 7.90 26.51
C THR A 22 0.51 7.77 26.44
N GLY A 23 1.17 8.57 25.59
CA GLY A 23 2.60 8.47 25.32
C GLY A 23 3.01 7.28 24.46
N HIS A 24 2.05 6.50 23.94
CA HIS A 24 2.35 5.40 23.02
C HIS A 24 2.82 5.93 21.66
N VAL A 25 3.78 5.25 21.03
CA VAL A 25 4.20 5.57 19.65
C VAL A 25 3.05 5.27 18.70
N ILE A 26 2.64 6.28 17.93
CA ILE A 26 1.56 6.19 16.93
C ILE A 26 2.07 6.38 15.51
N GLU A 27 3.21 7.03 15.33
CA GLU A 27 3.85 7.14 14.03
C GLU A 27 5.37 7.02 14.15
N LEU A 28 5.94 6.30 13.19
CA LEU A 28 7.37 6.08 13.07
C LEU A 28 7.79 6.34 11.62
N ASP A 29 8.55 7.40 11.43
CA ASP A 29 9.19 7.80 10.19
C ASP A 29 10.69 7.49 10.26
N LEU A 30 11.11 6.46 9.54
CA LEU A 30 12.51 6.11 9.32
C LEU A 30 12.86 6.21 7.84
N SER A 31 12.15 7.05 7.09
CA SER A 31 12.45 7.30 5.71
C SER A 31 13.88 7.84 5.54
N CYS A 32 14.50 7.56 4.38
CA CYS A 32 15.83 8.08 4.03
C CYS A 32 16.93 7.83 5.08
N SER A 33 16.80 6.76 5.87
CA SER A 33 17.68 6.53 7.04
C SER A 33 18.86 5.61 6.75
N GLN A 34 19.06 5.23 5.49
CA GLN A 34 20.11 4.29 5.04
C GLN A 34 20.04 2.92 5.75
N LEU A 35 18.83 2.53 6.17
CA LEU A 35 18.61 1.26 6.85
C LEU A 35 18.84 0.11 5.85
N VAL A 36 19.51 -0.92 6.34
CA VAL A 36 19.78 -2.15 5.59
C VAL A 36 19.35 -3.37 6.41
N GLY A 37 18.96 -4.44 5.73
CA GLY A 37 18.67 -5.73 6.38
C GLY A 37 17.25 -6.23 6.14
N ASN A 38 16.72 -6.96 7.13
CA ASN A 38 15.45 -7.65 7.03
C ASN A 38 14.42 -7.06 8.00
N ILE A 39 13.18 -6.91 7.52
CA ILE A 39 12.00 -6.65 8.35
C ILE A 39 11.36 -8.02 8.63
N ASP A 40 11.84 -8.68 9.68
CA ASP A 40 11.30 -9.98 10.09
C ASP A 40 9.96 -9.81 10.81
N TYR A 41 8.98 -10.68 10.56
CA TYR A 41 7.65 -10.64 11.17
C TYR A 41 7.64 -10.67 12.71
N ASN A 42 8.74 -11.12 13.33
CA ASN A 42 8.93 -11.16 14.78
C ASN A 42 9.70 -9.94 15.34
N SER A 43 9.99 -8.95 14.49
CA SER A 43 10.65 -7.72 14.88
C SER A 43 9.88 -7.00 15.98
N SER A 44 10.62 -6.37 16.90
CA SER A 44 10.02 -5.51 17.95
C SER A 44 9.23 -4.34 17.36
N LEU A 45 9.46 -3.99 16.09
CA LEU A 45 8.66 -3.02 15.35
C LEU A 45 7.17 -3.38 15.36
N PHE A 46 6.85 -4.66 15.19
CA PHE A 46 5.48 -5.17 15.16
C PHE A 46 4.86 -5.34 16.56
N GLN A 47 5.62 -5.06 17.63
CA GLN A 47 5.10 -5.01 19.00
C GLN A 47 4.49 -3.64 19.35
N LEU A 48 4.66 -2.63 18.50
CA LEU A 48 4.06 -1.30 18.65
C LEU A 48 2.56 -1.37 18.28
N SER A 49 1.75 -1.95 19.17
CA SER A 49 0.31 -2.23 18.92
C SER A 49 -0.56 -1.00 18.71
N HIS A 50 -0.04 0.21 18.98
CA HIS A 50 -0.72 1.48 18.77
C HIS A 50 -0.23 2.22 17.53
N LEU A 51 0.72 1.63 16.78
CA LEU A 51 1.30 2.25 15.60
C LEU A 51 0.24 2.37 14.50
N GLN A 52 0.00 3.60 14.09
CA GLN A 52 -0.94 3.97 13.04
C GLN A 52 -0.20 4.15 11.72
N ARG A 53 0.97 4.77 11.73
CA ARG A 53 1.79 5.00 10.53
C ARG A 53 3.20 4.50 10.71
N LEU A 54 3.69 3.78 9.70
CA LEU A 54 5.07 3.34 9.60
C LEU A 54 5.61 3.71 8.22
N ASP A 55 6.57 4.61 8.20
CA ASP A 55 7.28 5.03 7.00
C ASP A 55 8.71 4.50 7.02
N LEU A 56 9.00 3.63 6.07
CA LEU A 56 10.29 2.98 5.87
C LEU A 56 10.83 3.28 4.46
N SER A 57 10.29 4.28 3.77
CA SER A 57 10.65 4.63 2.40
C SER A 57 12.12 4.99 2.23
N TYR A 58 12.65 4.82 1.01
CA TYR A 58 14.03 5.21 0.67
C TYR A 58 15.10 4.57 1.58
N ASN A 59 14.95 3.28 1.87
CA ASN A 59 15.95 2.46 2.56
C ASN A 59 16.37 1.28 1.66
N ASN A 60 17.02 0.25 2.22
CA ASN A 60 17.40 -0.94 1.48
C ASN A 60 16.99 -2.21 2.23
N PHE A 61 15.78 -2.67 1.96
CA PHE A 61 15.18 -3.86 2.54
C PHE A 61 15.11 -5.03 1.54
N SER A 62 16.08 -5.15 0.62
CA SER A 62 16.05 -6.12 -0.49
C SER A 62 15.91 -7.60 -0.11
N ASN A 63 16.17 -7.93 1.15
CA ASN A 63 16.08 -9.29 1.68
C ASN A 63 14.83 -9.50 2.58
N SER A 64 13.97 -8.48 2.67
CA SER A 64 12.72 -8.52 3.43
C SER A 64 11.57 -9.02 2.58
N HIS A 65 10.59 -9.63 3.24
CA HIS A 65 9.32 -10.01 2.63
C HIS A 65 8.18 -9.21 3.25
N ILE A 66 7.17 -8.90 2.45
CA ILE A 66 5.95 -8.24 2.93
C ILE A 66 5.21 -9.21 3.87
N SER A 67 5.00 -8.84 5.14
CA SER A 67 4.36 -9.66 6.18
C SER A 67 3.05 -9.03 6.66
N PRO A 68 1.92 -9.76 6.76
CA PRO A 68 0.59 -9.19 6.99
C PRO A 68 0.32 -8.63 8.41
N GLU A 69 1.32 -8.15 9.13
CA GLU A 69 1.20 -7.62 10.51
C GLU A 69 1.42 -6.09 10.55
N PHE A 70 1.03 -5.39 9.48
CA PHE A 70 1.32 -3.96 9.31
C PHE A 70 0.32 -3.03 9.99
N SER A 71 0.80 -1.83 10.27
CA SER A 71 0.06 -0.67 10.79
C SER A 71 -1.06 -0.22 9.86
N SER A 72 -1.85 0.77 10.30
CA SER A 72 -2.95 1.33 9.50
C SER A 72 -2.46 1.97 8.19
N VAL A 73 -1.30 2.60 8.22
CA VAL A 73 -0.63 3.21 7.08
C VAL A 73 0.78 2.62 6.98
N PHE A 74 1.14 2.14 5.79
CA PHE A 74 2.40 1.47 5.58
C PHE A 74 3.08 1.90 4.27
N VAL A 75 4.23 2.56 4.42
CA VAL A 75 4.97 3.19 3.31
C VAL A 75 6.35 2.54 3.21
N LEU A 76 6.60 1.90 2.08
CA LEU A 76 7.78 1.07 1.81
C LEU A 76 8.34 1.31 0.39
N ASN A 77 7.97 2.41 -0.25
CA ASN A 77 8.50 2.74 -1.57
C ASN A 77 10.03 2.88 -1.56
N ASP A 78 10.66 2.64 -2.71
CA ASP A 78 12.09 2.81 -2.90
C ASP A 78 12.96 1.95 -1.95
N ASN A 79 12.65 0.65 -1.82
CA ASN A 79 13.35 -0.25 -0.89
C ASN A 79 14.01 -1.48 -1.51
N SER A 80 13.95 -1.62 -2.85
CA SER A 80 14.43 -2.81 -3.57
C SER A 80 13.82 -4.13 -3.08
N LEU A 81 12.62 -4.08 -2.48
CA LEU A 81 11.90 -5.26 -1.97
C LEU A 81 11.61 -6.23 -3.11
N ASN A 82 11.69 -7.53 -2.85
CA ASN A 82 11.39 -8.58 -3.82
C ASN A 82 10.37 -9.60 -3.28
N GLY A 83 10.03 -10.59 -4.10
CA GLY A 83 9.02 -11.59 -3.75
C GLY A 83 7.60 -11.12 -4.06
N THR A 84 6.62 -11.62 -3.32
CA THR A 84 5.18 -11.42 -3.61
C THR A 84 4.47 -10.72 -2.45
N ILE A 85 3.38 -10.00 -2.75
CA ILE A 85 2.47 -9.48 -1.73
C ILE A 85 1.56 -10.61 -1.23
N PRO A 86 1.49 -10.90 0.08
CA PRO A 86 0.52 -11.85 0.61
C PRO A 86 -0.89 -11.29 0.48
N SER A 87 -1.82 -12.06 -0.10
CA SER A 87 -3.22 -11.63 -0.32
C SER A 87 -3.94 -11.19 0.96
N ARG A 88 -3.53 -11.70 2.11
CA ARG A 88 -4.05 -11.32 3.44
C ARG A 88 -3.86 -9.84 3.76
N ILE A 89 -2.89 -9.14 3.14
CA ILE A 89 -2.69 -7.70 3.40
C ILE A 89 -3.96 -6.90 3.07
N PHE A 90 -4.66 -7.29 2.00
CA PHE A 90 -5.87 -6.60 1.53
C PHE A 90 -7.12 -6.88 2.39
N SER A 91 -7.00 -7.76 3.41
CA SER A 91 -8.07 -8.09 4.35
C SER A 91 -7.78 -7.67 5.80
N LEU A 92 -6.72 -6.89 6.04
CA LEU A 92 -6.38 -6.34 7.35
C LEU A 92 -7.31 -5.16 7.73
N PRO A 93 -8.22 -5.31 8.73
CA PRO A 93 -9.29 -4.34 8.96
C PRO A 93 -8.83 -2.90 9.25
N SER A 94 -7.61 -2.73 9.77
CA SER A 94 -7.04 -1.42 10.12
C SER A 94 -6.35 -0.72 8.95
N LEU A 95 -6.12 -1.40 7.83
CA LEU A 95 -5.28 -0.89 6.75
C LEU A 95 -6.03 0.16 5.91
N GLN A 96 -5.40 1.31 5.74
CA GLN A 96 -5.91 2.50 5.06
C GLN A 96 -5.02 2.90 3.88
N GLU A 97 -3.70 2.77 4.00
CA GLU A 97 -2.77 3.19 2.95
C GLU A 97 -1.64 2.17 2.80
N ILE A 98 -1.37 1.80 1.55
CA ILE A 98 -0.23 0.96 1.15
C ILE A 98 0.49 1.67 0.02
N ASP A 99 1.74 2.04 0.26
CA ASP A 99 2.67 2.45 -0.79
C ASP A 99 3.84 1.47 -0.86
N LEU A 100 3.86 0.68 -1.94
CA LEU A 100 4.91 -0.28 -2.28
C LEU A 100 5.59 0.09 -3.59
N SER A 101 5.43 1.33 -4.05
CA SER A 101 5.93 1.77 -5.35
C SER A 101 7.46 1.69 -5.44
N ASN A 102 7.97 1.61 -6.67
CA ASN A 102 9.40 1.58 -6.96
C ASN A 102 10.18 0.51 -6.17
N ASN A 103 9.74 -0.74 -6.34
CA ASN A 103 10.38 -1.93 -5.77
C ASN A 103 10.60 -2.99 -6.85
N GLN A 104 10.97 -4.20 -6.45
CA GLN A 104 11.17 -5.36 -7.33
C GLN A 104 10.15 -6.47 -7.00
N LEU A 105 8.98 -6.09 -6.48
CA LEU A 105 7.92 -7.03 -6.12
C LEU A 105 7.33 -7.64 -7.40
N GLN A 106 6.93 -8.89 -7.33
CA GLN A 106 6.49 -9.67 -8.47
C GLN A 106 5.31 -10.58 -8.09
N GLY A 107 4.88 -11.39 -9.06
CA GLY A 107 3.75 -12.30 -8.90
C GLY A 107 2.44 -11.68 -9.39
N HIS A 108 1.34 -12.17 -8.87
CA HIS A 108 -0.02 -11.84 -9.30
C HIS A 108 -0.77 -11.16 -8.16
N LEU A 109 -1.62 -10.19 -8.49
CA LEU A 109 -2.64 -9.72 -7.55
C LEU A 109 -3.70 -10.83 -7.35
N PRO A 110 -4.33 -10.90 -6.18
CA PRO A 110 -5.38 -11.88 -5.95
C PRO A 110 -6.57 -11.61 -6.87
N ASN A 111 -7.22 -12.67 -7.36
CA ASN A 111 -8.42 -12.53 -8.19
C ASN A 111 -9.67 -12.13 -7.37
N SER A 112 -9.61 -12.25 -6.06
CA SER A 112 -10.67 -11.83 -5.13
C SER A 112 -10.10 -11.54 -3.75
N ILE A 113 -10.73 -10.62 -3.02
CA ILE A 113 -10.36 -10.27 -1.65
C ILE A 113 -11.54 -10.59 -0.75
N GLN A 114 -11.31 -11.47 0.23
CA GLN A 114 -12.33 -11.77 1.24
C GLN A 114 -12.27 -10.69 2.33
N ASN A 115 -13.40 -9.99 2.54
CA ASN A 115 -13.54 -8.89 3.49
C ASN A 115 -12.63 -7.69 3.13
N PRO A 116 -12.98 -6.95 2.07
CA PRO A 116 -12.23 -5.77 1.65
C PRO A 116 -12.17 -4.74 2.78
N VAL A 117 -11.03 -4.09 2.89
CA VAL A 117 -10.74 -3.12 3.96
C VAL A 117 -11.07 -1.71 3.50
N ASN A 118 -11.02 -0.77 4.44
CA ASN A 118 -11.18 0.66 4.16
C ASN A 118 -9.89 1.26 3.57
N LEU A 119 -9.37 0.65 2.50
CA LEU A 119 -8.18 1.13 1.81
C LEU A 119 -8.53 2.42 1.05
N ALA A 120 -7.80 3.48 1.33
CA ALA A 120 -7.90 4.78 0.68
C ALA A 120 -6.81 4.97 -0.40
N LEU A 121 -5.61 4.43 -0.18
CA LEU A 121 -4.49 4.56 -1.11
C LEU A 121 -3.84 3.20 -1.36
N LEU A 122 -3.72 2.84 -2.64
CA LEU A 122 -2.94 1.71 -3.11
C LEU A 122 -1.99 2.14 -4.22
N ASP A 123 -0.71 2.23 -3.91
CA ASP A 123 0.34 2.42 -4.92
C ASP A 123 1.21 1.17 -5.04
N LEU A 124 1.12 0.51 -6.18
CA LEU A 124 1.93 -0.65 -6.56
C LEU A 124 2.78 -0.36 -7.80
N SER A 125 2.91 0.90 -8.18
CA SER A 125 3.57 1.31 -9.40
C SER A 125 5.05 0.97 -9.41
N PHE A 126 5.67 0.90 -10.59
CA PHE A 126 7.11 0.62 -10.75
C PHE A 126 7.54 -0.64 -10.01
N ASN A 127 6.86 -1.75 -10.31
CA ASN A 127 7.19 -3.08 -9.81
C ASN A 127 7.19 -4.07 -10.98
N ASN A 128 7.30 -5.36 -10.67
CA ASN A 128 7.34 -6.44 -11.63
C ASN A 128 6.10 -7.36 -11.52
N PHE A 129 4.95 -6.81 -11.09
CA PHE A 129 3.69 -7.55 -11.04
C PHE A 129 3.22 -7.93 -12.44
N SER A 130 2.56 -9.09 -12.55
CA SER A 130 2.20 -9.67 -13.84
C SER A 130 0.90 -10.47 -13.79
N GLY A 131 0.42 -10.84 -14.98
CA GLY A 131 -0.76 -11.65 -15.17
C GLY A 131 -2.06 -10.84 -15.27
N HIS A 132 -3.19 -11.54 -15.19
CA HIS A 132 -4.51 -10.95 -15.42
C HIS A 132 -5.13 -10.46 -14.12
N VAL A 133 -5.64 -9.23 -14.14
CA VAL A 133 -6.36 -8.62 -13.03
C VAL A 133 -7.73 -8.18 -13.55
N ASP A 134 -8.78 -8.80 -13.01
CA ASP A 134 -10.15 -8.33 -13.23
C ASP A 134 -10.35 -7.04 -12.44
N VAL A 135 -10.74 -5.96 -13.13
CA VAL A 135 -10.99 -4.66 -12.52
C VAL A 135 -12.04 -4.73 -11.41
N CYS A 136 -12.93 -5.72 -11.42
CA CYS A 136 -13.91 -5.98 -10.36
C CYS A 136 -13.28 -6.19 -8.99
N LEU A 137 -12.00 -6.58 -8.93
CA LEU A 137 -11.22 -6.65 -7.69
C LEU A 137 -11.30 -5.35 -6.88
N PHE A 138 -11.37 -4.20 -7.55
CA PHE A 138 -11.30 -2.90 -6.91
C PHE A 138 -12.66 -2.32 -6.53
N SER A 139 -13.78 -2.85 -7.04
CA SER A 139 -15.13 -2.37 -6.70
C SER A 139 -15.45 -2.46 -5.20
N ASP A 140 -14.80 -3.41 -4.54
CA ASP A 140 -15.03 -3.73 -3.14
C ASP A 140 -14.37 -2.72 -2.18
N PHE A 141 -13.38 -1.95 -2.65
CA PHE A 141 -12.72 -0.90 -1.86
C PHE A 141 -13.48 0.42 -1.91
N LYS A 142 -14.56 0.52 -1.13
CA LYS A 142 -15.46 1.69 -1.16
C LYS A 142 -14.82 3.03 -0.78
N GLN A 143 -13.67 3.01 -0.12
CA GLN A 143 -12.95 4.22 0.31
C GLN A 143 -11.74 4.54 -0.57
N LEU A 144 -11.49 3.76 -1.64
CA LEU A 144 -10.30 3.91 -2.46
C LEU A 144 -10.32 5.25 -3.21
N LEU A 145 -9.44 6.15 -2.82
CA LEU A 145 -9.24 7.47 -3.41
C LEU A 145 -8.18 7.43 -4.52
N TYR A 146 -7.13 6.63 -4.31
CA TYR A 146 -5.96 6.58 -5.18
C TYR A 146 -5.58 5.13 -5.50
N LEU A 147 -5.48 4.84 -6.79
CA LEU A 147 -4.99 3.57 -7.31
C LEU A 147 -3.95 3.80 -8.40
N ASP A 148 -2.72 3.34 -8.15
CA ASP A 148 -1.66 3.31 -9.16
C ASP A 148 -1.11 1.89 -9.32
N LEU A 149 -1.26 1.36 -10.54
CA LEU A 149 -0.71 0.06 -10.97
C LEU A 149 0.34 0.22 -12.08
N SER A 150 0.70 1.45 -12.41
CA SER A 150 1.51 1.79 -13.56
C SER A 150 2.91 1.14 -13.52
N TYR A 151 3.52 1.01 -14.69
CA TYR A 151 4.86 0.44 -14.82
C TYR A 151 4.98 -0.95 -14.17
N ASN A 152 4.01 -1.80 -14.48
CA ASN A 152 3.99 -3.24 -14.18
C ASN A 152 3.69 -4.02 -15.47
N SER A 153 3.82 -5.35 -15.43
CA SER A 153 3.42 -6.25 -16.52
C SER A 153 1.98 -6.79 -16.35
N ILE A 154 1.10 -6.01 -15.71
CA ILE A 154 -0.29 -6.39 -15.44
C ILE A 154 -1.13 -6.23 -16.71
N SER A 155 -1.97 -7.22 -16.99
CA SER A 155 -3.01 -7.16 -18.02
C SER A 155 -4.39 -7.00 -17.39
N LEU A 156 -5.04 -5.87 -17.63
CA LEU A 156 -6.35 -5.55 -17.05
C LEU A 156 -7.47 -6.07 -17.94
N THR A 157 -8.44 -6.75 -17.31
CA THR A 157 -9.62 -7.32 -17.96
C THR A 157 -10.90 -6.98 -17.19
N ASN A 158 -12.06 -7.12 -17.84
CA ASN A 158 -13.39 -7.08 -17.22
C ASN A 158 -14.13 -8.38 -17.56
N GLU A 159 -13.55 -9.52 -17.19
CA GLU A 159 -14.00 -10.84 -17.64
C GLU A 159 -15.43 -11.19 -17.22
N ASN A 160 -15.91 -10.64 -16.11
CA ASN A 160 -17.23 -10.92 -15.60
C ASN A 160 -18.39 -10.19 -16.32
N LYS A 161 -18.12 -9.34 -17.33
CA LYS A 161 -19.15 -8.67 -18.17
C LYS A 161 -20.30 -8.02 -17.38
N VAL A 162 -20.03 -7.60 -16.15
CA VAL A 162 -20.98 -6.84 -15.33
C VAL A 162 -20.77 -5.36 -15.64
N ASN A 163 -21.80 -4.54 -15.38
CA ASN A 163 -21.67 -3.09 -15.27
C ASN A 163 -20.74 -2.77 -14.09
N PHE A 164 -19.44 -2.98 -14.28
CA PHE A 164 -18.42 -2.63 -13.32
C PHE A 164 -18.38 -1.11 -13.20
N THR A 165 -18.39 -0.66 -11.95
CA THR A 165 -18.17 0.73 -11.58
C THR A 165 -17.00 0.77 -10.62
N TRP A 166 -16.08 1.70 -10.88
CA TRP A 166 -15.05 2.04 -9.91
C TRP A 166 -15.71 2.56 -8.63
N PRO A 167 -15.04 2.45 -7.47
CA PRO A 167 -15.51 3.09 -6.25
C PRO A 167 -15.82 4.57 -6.50
N GLU A 168 -16.96 5.06 -6.00
CA GLU A 168 -17.36 6.48 -6.17
C GLU A 168 -16.36 7.46 -5.54
N SER A 169 -15.55 6.98 -4.59
CA SER A 169 -14.48 7.71 -3.93
C SER A 169 -13.23 7.87 -4.80
N LEU A 170 -13.08 7.10 -5.88
CA LEU A 170 -11.86 7.07 -6.67
C LEU A 170 -11.63 8.40 -7.39
N ASP A 171 -10.58 9.11 -6.99
CA ASP A 171 -10.19 10.40 -7.53
C ASP A 171 -9.04 10.24 -8.54
N THR A 172 -8.08 9.36 -8.22
CA THR A 172 -6.89 9.13 -9.05
C THR A 172 -6.78 7.67 -9.47
N LEU A 173 -6.70 7.43 -10.78
CA LEU A 173 -6.44 6.13 -11.39
C LEU A 173 -5.27 6.25 -12.38
N SER A 174 -4.20 5.50 -12.12
CA SER A 174 -3.00 5.47 -12.97
C SER A 174 -2.69 4.05 -13.43
N LEU A 175 -2.71 3.85 -14.74
CA LEU A 175 -2.53 2.56 -15.42
C LEU A 175 -1.45 2.64 -16.52
N ALA A 176 -0.56 3.62 -16.45
CA ALA A 176 0.47 3.83 -17.47
C ALA A 176 1.35 2.57 -17.59
N ALA A 177 1.72 2.21 -18.81
CA ALA A 177 2.53 1.02 -19.08
C ALA A 177 1.96 -0.34 -18.58
N CYS A 178 0.66 -0.42 -18.25
CA CYS A 178 -0.06 -1.69 -18.13
C CYS A 178 -0.60 -2.16 -19.49
N GLU A 179 -0.84 -3.46 -19.65
CA GLU A 179 -1.52 -4.01 -20.82
C GLU A 179 -3.05 -3.93 -20.66
N VAL A 180 -3.63 -2.78 -21.02
CA VAL A 180 -5.09 -2.58 -20.98
C VAL A 180 -5.74 -3.11 -22.26
N LYS A 181 -6.47 -4.23 -22.16
CA LYS A 181 -7.10 -4.88 -23.33
C LYS A 181 -8.47 -4.31 -23.69
N GLU A 182 -9.18 -3.77 -22.72
CA GLU A 182 -10.53 -3.24 -22.87
C GLU A 182 -10.59 -1.86 -22.20
N LEU A 183 -11.25 -0.88 -22.83
CA LEU A 183 -11.36 0.48 -22.29
C LEU A 183 -12.76 0.78 -21.73
N GLU A 184 -13.72 -0.15 -21.84
CA GLU A 184 -15.10 0.09 -21.43
C GLU A 184 -15.22 0.33 -19.92
N PHE A 185 -14.39 -0.33 -19.11
CA PHE A 185 -14.33 -0.09 -17.66
C PHE A 185 -13.81 1.31 -17.29
N LEU A 186 -13.16 2.05 -18.21
CA LEU A 186 -12.75 3.44 -17.97
C LEU A 186 -13.89 4.43 -18.21
N ARG A 187 -14.98 4.01 -18.85
CA ARG A 187 -16.16 4.88 -19.01
C ARG A 187 -16.93 5.06 -17.71
N SER A 188 -16.81 4.11 -16.78
CA SER A 188 -17.47 4.19 -15.48
C SER A 188 -16.70 4.99 -14.43
N SER A 189 -15.39 5.26 -14.63
CA SER A 189 -14.59 6.08 -13.69
C SER A 189 -14.85 7.57 -13.83
N TRP A 190 -15.32 8.04 -14.99
CA TRP A 190 -15.57 9.46 -15.24
C TRP A 190 -16.98 9.61 -15.77
N GLY A 191 -17.93 9.74 -14.84
CA GLY A 191 -19.27 10.20 -15.18
C GLY A 191 -19.16 11.51 -15.97
N VAL A 192 -19.65 11.49 -17.20
CA VAL A 192 -20.01 12.70 -17.94
C VAL A 192 -21.06 13.43 -17.09
N GLY A 193 -20.64 14.37 -16.25
CA GLY A 193 -21.55 15.23 -15.51
C GLY A 193 -21.15 15.58 -14.08
N SER A 194 -20.27 16.57 -13.92
CA SER A 194 -20.34 17.51 -12.79
C SER A 194 -19.63 18.82 -13.16
N SER A 195 -20.25 19.55 -14.08
CA SER A 195 -20.22 21.00 -14.00
C SER A 195 -21.04 21.41 -12.77
N LYS A 196 -20.36 21.86 -11.71
CA LYS A 196 -20.70 23.05 -10.91
C LYS A 196 -19.70 23.26 -9.79
#